data_AF-A0A4P6F310-F1
#
_entry.id   AF-A0A4P6F310-F1
#
_cell.length_a   1.000
_cell.length_b   1.000
_cell.length_c   1.000
_cell.angle_alpha   90.00
_cell.angle_beta   90.00
_cell.angle_gamma   90.00
#
_symmetry.space_group_name_H-M   'P 1'
#
loop_
_entity.id
_entity.type
_entity.pdbx_description
1 polymer ?
#
loop_
_entity_poly.entity_id
_entity_poly.type
_entity_poly.pdbx_seq_one_letter_code
_entity_poly.pdbx_strand_id
1 'polypeptide(L)'
;MKPWDPNPSQPLWLAAPQTADGTTPSAVAVALRPVGYLLYAAFFWVCFAFVVGLHVFVFLLLAIEGTEAVDSGLPPWDELVHTVSTSQGPALAVLLTVVLVVLYAPSAGTLALFHVPLLAWSTALLATTAFVRSLDPAYRAEKLTGTSWARPSDTLMFHVPGPDGRGLAMSCLPVRRTAFTCRVVKAYHAGWFVQGGTFVATLPLGVAHLAGVVFVYPGVPTGLRVVVALVGLACLALSVVLLTRALRRRYGAVAARR
;
A
#
# COMPACT_ATOMS: atom_id res chain seq x y z
N MET A 1 12.49 19.94 29.89
CA MET A 1 11.44 19.59 28.92
C MET A 1 10.84 18.26 29.33
N LYS A 2 9.51 18.14 29.48
CA LYS A 2 8.89 16.83 29.72
C LYS A 2 9.19 15.92 28.52
N PRO A 3 9.53 14.63 28.73
CA PRO A 3 9.63 13.67 27.64
C PRO A 3 8.30 13.66 26.89
N TRP A 4 8.38 13.83 25.58
CA TRP A 4 7.23 13.77 24.68
C TRP A 4 6.58 12.39 24.82
N ASP A 5 5.31 12.37 25.22
CA ASP A 5 4.50 11.16 25.27
C ASP A 5 3.83 10.99 23.89
N PRO A 6 4.19 9.97 23.09
CA PRO A 6 3.41 9.56 21.93
C PRO A 6 2.08 9.05 22.44
N ASN A 7 1.14 9.98 22.69
CA ASN A 7 -0.11 9.69 23.37
C ASN A 7 -0.82 8.51 22.66
N PRO A 8 -0.85 7.32 23.28
CA PRO A 8 -1.39 6.10 22.68
C PRO A 8 -2.92 6.04 22.77
N SER A 9 -3.55 6.97 23.49
CA SER A 9 -4.99 6.90 23.79
C SER A 9 -5.87 7.42 22.65
N GLN A 10 -5.32 8.20 21.73
CA GLN A 10 -6.09 8.78 20.62
C GLN A 10 -5.58 8.27 19.27
N PRO A 11 -6.44 7.62 18.47
CA PRO A 11 -6.11 7.28 17.09
C PRO A 11 -5.54 8.46 16.30
N LEU A 12 -4.68 8.20 15.33
CA LEU A 12 -4.02 9.25 14.53
C LEU A 12 -5.00 10.19 13.80
N TRP A 13 -6.18 9.69 13.44
CA TRP A 13 -7.28 10.51 12.88
C TRP A 13 -8.08 11.29 13.93
N LEU A 14 -7.76 11.12 15.22
CA LEU A 14 -8.34 11.81 16.38
C LEU A 14 -7.32 12.71 17.11
N ALA A 15 -6.03 12.38 17.11
CA ALA A 15 -4.96 13.16 17.74
C ALA A 15 -4.78 14.55 17.11
N ALA A 16 -4.85 15.64 17.91
CA ALA A 16 -4.64 17.00 17.41
C ALA A 16 -3.22 17.12 16.82
N PRO A 17 -3.03 17.36 15.50
CA PRO A 17 -1.71 17.41 14.86
C PRO A 17 -0.86 18.64 15.25
N GLN A 18 -1.22 19.32 16.35
CA GLN A 18 -0.74 20.64 16.73
C GLN A 18 0.46 20.61 17.70
N THR A 19 0.85 19.45 18.23
CA THR A 19 1.69 19.40 19.43
C THR A 19 3.22 19.45 19.19
N ALA A 20 3.70 19.62 17.96
CA ALA A 20 5.14 19.67 17.66
C ALA A 20 5.67 21.05 17.21
N ASP A 21 4.93 21.78 16.38
CA ASP A 21 5.39 23.07 15.83
C ASP A 21 4.33 24.14 16.11
N GLY A 22 4.74 25.20 16.80
CA GLY A 22 3.89 26.28 17.30
C GLY A 22 3.09 27.09 16.26
N THR A 23 2.62 28.25 16.73
CA THR A 23 1.63 29.17 16.12
C THR A 23 1.92 29.63 14.69
N THR A 24 0.83 29.98 13.98
CA THR A 24 0.70 30.75 12.71
C THR A 24 1.87 30.70 11.71
N PRO A 25 1.66 30.22 10.47
CA PRO A 25 2.72 30.10 9.47
C PRO A 25 3.35 31.45 9.13
N SER A 26 4.67 31.48 8.95
CA SER A 26 5.39 32.68 8.48
C SER A 26 4.98 33.06 7.06
N ALA A 27 5.19 34.32 6.66
CA ALA A 27 4.87 34.78 5.30
C ALA A 27 5.57 33.94 4.20
N VAL A 28 6.83 33.57 4.44
CA VAL A 28 7.60 32.69 3.53
C VAL A 28 6.98 31.30 3.45
N ALA A 29 6.56 30.72 4.59
CA ALA A 29 5.89 29.42 4.60
C ALA A 29 4.55 29.47 3.84
N VAL A 30 3.78 30.56 3.99
CA VAL A 30 2.52 30.76 3.25
C VAL A 30 2.75 30.92 1.74
N ALA A 31 3.86 31.55 1.33
CA ALA A 31 4.21 31.70 -0.08
C ALA A 31 4.69 30.37 -0.71
N LEU A 32 5.52 29.59 0.02
CA LEU A 32 6.14 28.37 -0.50
C LEU A 32 5.32 27.09 -0.31
N ARG A 33 4.33 27.09 0.58
CA ARG A 33 3.50 25.90 0.85
C ARG A 33 2.86 25.26 -0.40
N PRO A 34 2.38 26.00 -1.44
CA PRO A 34 1.78 25.33 -2.60
C PRO A 34 2.82 24.49 -3.35
N VAL A 35 4.04 25.02 -3.50
CA VAL A 35 5.14 24.30 -4.14
C VAL A 35 5.52 23.07 -3.32
N GLY A 36 5.67 23.23 -2.00
CA GLY A 36 6.01 22.11 -1.10
C GLY A 36 4.98 20.98 -1.16
N TYR A 37 3.68 21.30 -1.07
CA TYR A 37 2.63 20.29 -1.16
C TYR A 37 2.49 19.67 -2.55
N LEU A 38 2.70 20.45 -3.62
CA LEU A 38 2.65 19.94 -4.98
C LEU A 38 3.79 18.95 -5.25
N LEU A 39 5.03 19.30 -4.87
CA LEU A 39 6.18 18.40 -5.01
C LEU A 39 5.99 17.10 -4.20
N TYR A 40 5.48 17.22 -2.97
CA TYR A 40 5.21 16.07 -2.13
C TYR A 40 4.09 15.19 -2.71
N ALA A 41 3.01 15.80 -3.22
CA ALA A 41 1.94 15.08 -3.91
C ALA A 41 2.45 14.38 -5.18
N ALA A 42 3.22 15.09 -6.01
CA ALA A 42 3.78 14.55 -7.25
C ALA A 42 4.70 13.35 -6.98
N PHE A 43 5.58 13.45 -5.98
CA PHE A 43 6.45 12.34 -5.58
C PHE A 43 5.64 11.08 -5.25
N PHE A 44 4.62 11.19 -4.40
CA PHE A 44 3.81 10.03 -4.02
C PHE A 44 2.90 9.53 -5.12
N TRP A 45 2.40 10.41 -6.00
CA TRP A 45 1.69 9.99 -7.21
C TRP A 45 2.61 9.20 -8.16
N VAL A 46 3.86 9.63 -8.32
CA VAL A 46 4.87 8.89 -9.10
C VAL A 46 5.17 7.55 -8.44
N CYS A 47 5.37 7.48 -7.12
CA CYS A 47 5.57 6.21 -6.43
C CYS A 47 4.36 5.27 -6.62
N PHE A 48 3.14 5.79 -6.51
CA PHE A 48 1.93 5.01 -6.74
C PHE A 48 1.86 4.51 -8.19
N ALA A 49 2.06 5.39 -9.16
CA ALA A 49 2.04 5.08 -10.58
C ALA A 49 3.14 4.08 -10.95
N PHE A 50 4.33 4.18 -10.35
CA PHE A 50 5.43 3.24 -10.56
C PHE A 50 5.09 1.85 -10.03
N VAL A 51 4.57 1.75 -8.81
CA VAL A 51 4.23 0.45 -8.20
C VAL A 51 3.09 -0.21 -8.98
N VAL A 52 1.98 0.50 -9.20
CA VAL A 52 0.85 -0.04 -9.98
C VAL A 52 1.25 -0.30 -11.43
N GLY A 53 2.00 0.62 -12.03
CA GLY A 53 2.48 0.53 -13.40
C GLY A 53 3.40 -0.66 -13.62
N LEU A 54 4.28 -1.00 -12.67
CA LEU A 54 5.13 -2.19 -12.73
C LEU A 54 4.28 -3.46 -12.81
N HIS A 55 3.25 -3.58 -11.98
CA HIS A 55 2.35 -4.75 -12.02
C HIS A 55 1.57 -4.82 -13.32
N VAL A 56 0.97 -3.71 -13.76
CA VAL A 56 0.26 -3.64 -15.05
C VAL A 56 1.19 -3.96 -16.21
N PHE A 57 2.41 -3.44 -16.20
CA PHE A 57 3.42 -3.68 -17.22
C PHE A 57 3.79 -5.16 -17.31
N VAL A 58 3.96 -5.87 -16.19
CA VAL A 58 4.21 -7.32 -16.18
C VAL A 58 3.06 -8.08 -16.86
N PHE A 59 1.80 -7.73 -16.58
CA PHE A 59 0.66 -8.35 -17.27
C PHE A 59 0.64 -8.06 -18.77
N LEU A 60 0.92 -6.80 -19.16
CA LEU A 60 0.95 -6.41 -20.57
C LEU A 60 2.07 -7.10 -21.33
N LEU A 61 3.26 -7.19 -20.75
CA LEU A 61 4.42 -7.85 -21.36
C LEU A 61 4.11 -9.32 -21.66
N LEU A 62 3.61 -10.06 -20.66
CA LEU A 62 3.25 -11.47 -20.81
C LEU A 62 2.10 -11.67 -21.81
N ALA A 63 1.10 -10.77 -21.79
CA ALA A 63 -0.02 -10.84 -22.72
C ALA A 63 0.42 -10.58 -24.18
N ILE A 64 1.35 -9.66 -24.41
CA ILE A 64 1.89 -9.35 -25.75
C ILE A 64 2.78 -10.49 -26.25
N GLU A 65 3.61 -11.09 -25.40
CA GLU A 65 4.44 -12.23 -25.80
C GLU A 65 3.60 -13.41 -26.31
N GLY A 66 2.43 -13.63 -25.70
CA GLY A 66 1.46 -14.62 -26.17
C GLY A 66 0.89 -14.36 -27.58
N THR A 67 1.24 -13.25 -28.23
CA THR A 67 0.78 -12.88 -29.59
C THR A 67 1.86 -12.98 -30.68
N GLU A 68 3.02 -13.61 -30.39
CA GLU A 68 4.19 -13.72 -31.30
C GLU A 68 4.83 -12.38 -31.72
N ALA A 69 4.36 -11.25 -31.17
CA ALA A 69 4.80 -9.91 -31.56
C ALA A 69 6.14 -9.48 -30.93
N VAL A 70 6.60 -10.16 -29.89
CA VAL A 70 7.81 -9.83 -29.12
C VAL A 70 8.45 -11.13 -28.61
N ASP A 71 9.72 -11.38 -28.94
CA ASP A 71 10.52 -12.44 -28.32
C ASP A 71 11.15 -11.89 -27.03
N SER A 72 10.63 -12.30 -25.87
CA SER A 72 11.15 -11.86 -24.58
C SER A 72 12.18 -12.82 -23.98
N GLY A 73 12.46 -13.93 -24.66
CA GLY A 73 13.33 -15.00 -24.17
C GLY A 73 12.75 -15.82 -23.02
N LEU A 74 11.44 -15.70 -22.72
CA LEU A 74 10.78 -16.57 -21.76
C LEU A 74 10.44 -17.92 -22.42
N PRO A 75 10.76 -19.05 -21.76
CA PRO A 75 10.41 -20.36 -22.31
C PRO A 75 8.87 -20.53 -22.32
N PRO A 76 8.31 -21.24 -23.31
CA PRO A 76 6.90 -21.58 -23.30
C PRO A 76 6.56 -22.45 -22.07
N TRP A 77 5.27 -22.44 -21.68
CA TRP A 77 4.81 -23.09 -20.44
C TRP A 77 5.21 -24.57 -20.32
N ASP A 78 5.14 -25.32 -21.41
CA ASP A 78 5.52 -26.73 -21.46
C ASP A 78 7.01 -26.95 -21.22
N GLU A 79 7.87 -26.13 -21.83
CA GLU A 79 9.32 -26.15 -21.59
C GLU A 79 9.65 -25.75 -20.15
N LEU A 80 8.99 -24.73 -19.61
CA LEU A 80 9.15 -24.32 -18.21
C LEU A 80 8.81 -25.46 -17.25
N VAL A 81 7.63 -26.08 -17.43
CA VAL A 81 7.17 -27.20 -16.59
C VAL A 81 8.08 -28.42 -16.76
N HIS A 82 8.49 -28.72 -17.99
CA HIS A 82 9.40 -29.83 -18.28
C HIS A 82 10.76 -29.60 -17.61
N THR A 83 11.34 -28.42 -17.75
CA THR A 83 12.62 -28.04 -17.13
C THR A 83 12.56 -28.17 -15.62
N VAL A 84 11.51 -27.63 -14.99
CA VAL A 84 11.34 -27.70 -13.54
C VAL A 84 11.14 -29.14 -13.06
N SER A 85 10.34 -29.94 -13.77
CA SER A 85 10.02 -31.31 -13.36
C SER A 85 11.17 -32.29 -13.56
N THR A 86 11.97 -32.13 -14.63
CA THR A 86 13.06 -33.06 -14.98
C THR A 86 14.40 -32.71 -14.31
N SER A 87 14.74 -31.42 -14.16
CA SER A 87 16.03 -31.01 -13.60
C SER A 87 16.11 -31.15 -12.08
N GLN A 88 14.97 -31.06 -11.39
CA GLN A 88 14.92 -31.00 -9.91
C GLN A 88 14.25 -32.25 -9.31
N GLY A 89 13.54 -33.04 -10.11
CA GLY A 89 12.65 -34.10 -9.64
C GLY A 89 11.31 -33.55 -9.12
N PRO A 90 10.23 -34.36 -9.19
CA PRO A 90 8.86 -33.87 -8.97
C PRO A 90 8.63 -33.35 -7.54
N ALA A 91 9.25 -33.98 -6.54
CA ALA A 91 9.10 -33.56 -5.14
C ALA A 91 9.73 -32.18 -4.86
N LEU A 92 10.92 -31.92 -5.43
CA LEU A 92 11.61 -30.65 -5.26
C LEU A 92 10.94 -29.53 -6.07
N ALA A 93 10.42 -29.83 -7.27
CA ALA A 93 9.59 -28.90 -8.04
C ALA A 93 8.35 -28.42 -7.28
N VAL A 94 7.64 -29.35 -6.62
CA VAL A 94 6.50 -29.01 -5.76
C VAL A 94 6.94 -28.17 -4.57
N LEU A 95 8.03 -28.55 -3.90
CA LEU A 95 8.57 -27.79 -2.78
C LEU A 95 8.95 -26.36 -3.19
N LEU A 96 9.66 -26.18 -4.29
CA LEU A 96 10.05 -24.86 -4.82
C LEU A 96 8.83 -24.02 -5.19
N THR A 97 7.80 -24.64 -5.78
CA THR A 97 6.54 -23.95 -6.10
C THR A 97 5.85 -23.50 -4.83
N VAL A 98 5.77 -24.35 -3.81
CA VAL A 98 5.18 -23.99 -2.51
C VAL A 98 5.98 -22.87 -1.85
N VAL A 99 7.31 -22.96 -1.82
CA VAL A 99 8.17 -21.91 -1.26
C VAL A 99 7.99 -20.60 -2.02
N LEU A 100 7.95 -20.65 -3.34
CA LEU A 100 7.71 -19.48 -4.18
C LEU A 100 6.35 -18.85 -3.86
N VAL A 101 5.27 -19.65 -3.78
CA VAL A 101 3.94 -19.13 -3.42
C VAL A 101 3.94 -18.54 -2.01
N VAL A 102 4.57 -19.22 -1.04
CA VAL A 102 4.64 -18.78 0.35
C VAL A 102 5.45 -17.49 0.52
N LEU A 103 6.49 -17.26 -0.28
CA LEU A 103 7.29 -16.03 -0.24
C LEU A 103 6.73 -14.92 -1.14
N TYR A 104 6.18 -15.28 -2.29
CA TYR A 104 5.63 -14.34 -3.26
C TYR A 104 4.28 -13.78 -2.81
N ALA A 105 3.37 -14.61 -2.28
CA ALA A 105 2.05 -14.13 -1.91
C ALA A 105 2.09 -13.00 -0.85
N PRO A 106 2.93 -13.06 0.20
CA PRO A 106 3.12 -11.94 1.12
C PRO A 106 3.82 -10.73 0.48
N SER A 107 4.88 -10.94 -0.31
CA SER A 107 5.66 -9.85 -0.88
C SER A 107 4.91 -9.10 -1.97
N ALA A 108 4.38 -9.81 -2.97
CA ALA A 108 3.61 -9.24 -4.06
C ALA A 108 2.20 -8.83 -3.59
N GLY A 109 1.48 -9.71 -2.89
CA GLY A 109 0.11 -9.45 -2.44
C GLY A 109 0.02 -8.38 -1.35
N THR A 110 0.56 -8.69 -0.18
CA THR A 110 0.37 -7.84 0.99
C THR A 110 1.16 -6.54 0.90
N LEU A 111 2.45 -6.62 0.56
CA LEU A 111 3.30 -5.42 0.52
C LEU A 111 3.09 -4.64 -0.78
N ALA A 112 3.35 -5.25 -1.93
CA ALA A 112 3.41 -4.54 -3.21
C ALA A 112 2.04 -4.14 -3.77
N LEU A 113 0.98 -4.94 -3.58
CA LEU A 113 -0.36 -4.65 -4.12
C LEU A 113 -1.30 -3.97 -3.14
N PHE A 114 -1.05 -4.07 -1.83
CA PHE A 114 -1.91 -3.44 -0.83
C PHE A 114 -1.22 -2.32 -0.06
N HIS A 115 -0.24 -2.61 0.79
CA HIS A 115 0.31 -1.62 1.71
C HIS A 115 1.03 -0.46 1.01
N VAL A 116 1.91 -0.76 0.05
CA VAL A 116 2.68 0.27 -0.66
C VAL A 116 1.79 1.17 -1.53
N PRO A 117 0.87 0.64 -2.36
CA PRO A 117 -0.05 1.48 -3.13
C PRO A 117 -0.96 2.29 -2.22
N LEU A 118 -1.48 1.70 -1.15
CA LEU A 118 -2.36 2.39 -0.22
C LEU A 118 -1.63 3.54 0.49
N LEU A 119 -0.38 3.33 0.90
CA LEU A 119 0.50 4.35 1.47
C LEU A 119 0.76 5.46 0.46
N ALA A 120 1.19 5.13 -0.76
CA ALA A 120 1.52 6.12 -1.77
C ALA A 120 0.31 6.95 -2.19
N TRP A 121 -0.79 6.28 -2.57
CA TRP A 121 -2.06 6.91 -2.95
C TRP A 121 -2.60 7.84 -1.86
N SER A 122 -2.68 7.35 -0.62
CA SER A 122 -3.28 8.14 0.46
C SER A 122 -2.42 9.34 0.86
N THR A 123 -1.08 9.19 0.84
CA THR A 123 -0.17 10.32 1.06
C THR A 123 -0.31 11.36 -0.05
N ALA A 124 -0.37 10.91 -1.30
CA ALA A 124 -0.57 11.77 -2.45
C ALA A 124 -1.90 12.54 -2.36
N LEU A 125 -2.99 11.89 -1.94
CA LEU A 125 -4.28 12.55 -1.74
C LEU A 125 -4.26 13.58 -0.61
N LEU A 126 -3.63 13.27 0.53
CA LEU A 126 -3.50 14.23 1.65
C LEU A 126 -2.68 15.46 1.21
N ALA A 127 -1.57 15.24 0.53
CA ALA A 127 -0.71 16.28 -0.02
C ALA A 127 -1.45 17.13 -1.07
N THR A 128 -2.18 16.48 -1.98
CA THR A 128 -3.01 17.17 -2.99
C THR A 128 -4.09 18.02 -2.32
N THR A 129 -4.71 17.52 -1.26
CA THR A 129 -5.71 18.28 -0.48
C THR A 129 -5.08 19.50 0.19
N ALA A 130 -3.88 19.34 0.76
CA ALA A 130 -3.14 20.44 1.35
C ALA A 130 -2.71 21.47 0.30
N PHE A 131 -2.29 21.03 -0.89
CA PHE A 131 -2.01 21.89 -2.04
C PHE A 131 -3.24 22.72 -2.42
N VAL A 132 -4.40 22.09 -2.65
CA VAL A 132 -5.63 22.81 -3.01
C VAL A 132 -6.02 23.85 -1.96
N ARG A 133 -6.00 23.47 -0.67
CA ARG A 133 -6.27 24.41 0.44
C ARG A 133 -5.24 25.53 0.55
N SER A 134 -4.02 25.29 0.10
CA SER A 134 -2.95 26.28 0.14
C SER A 134 -3.13 27.42 -0.86
N LEU A 135 -3.90 27.18 -1.93
CA LEU A 135 -4.26 28.18 -2.93
C LEU A 135 -5.38 29.11 -2.45
N ASP A 136 -6.19 28.66 -1.48
CA ASP A 136 -7.32 29.42 -0.96
C ASP A 136 -6.85 30.46 0.10
N PRO A 137 -7.11 31.76 -0.11
CA PRO A 137 -6.77 32.83 0.82
C PRO A 137 -7.33 32.63 2.24
N ALA A 138 -8.48 31.97 2.39
CA ALA A 138 -9.14 31.74 3.68
C ALA A 138 -8.26 30.90 4.64
N TYR A 139 -7.30 30.16 4.11
CA TYR A 139 -6.39 29.33 4.89
C TYR A 139 -5.00 29.95 5.09
N ARG A 140 -4.74 31.20 4.70
CA ARG A 140 -3.39 31.80 4.79
C ARG A 140 -2.83 31.86 6.21
N ALA A 141 -3.67 32.20 7.19
CA ALA A 141 -3.27 32.30 8.60
C ALA A 141 -3.26 30.93 9.32
N GLU A 142 -3.65 29.85 8.64
CA GLU A 142 -3.84 28.54 9.25
C GLU A 142 -2.73 27.56 8.84
N LYS A 143 -2.27 26.76 9.81
CA LYS A 143 -1.46 25.57 9.54
C LYS A 143 -2.33 24.50 8.86
N LEU A 144 -1.96 24.07 7.66
CA LEU A 144 -2.77 23.12 6.87
C LEU A 144 -2.54 21.66 7.25
N THR A 145 -1.30 21.31 7.58
CA THR A 145 -0.91 19.95 7.95
C THR A 145 -0.02 19.93 9.19
N GLY A 146 -0.04 18.83 9.93
CA GLY A 146 0.90 18.52 10.99
C GLY A 146 1.57 17.16 10.79
N THR A 147 2.44 16.84 11.73
CA THR A 147 3.14 15.56 11.80
C THR A 147 2.79 14.88 13.12
N SER A 148 2.51 13.59 13.06
CA SER A 148 2.44 12.74 14.24
C SER A 148 3.51 11.66 14.12
N TRP A 149 3.69 10.86 15.16
CA TRP A 149 4.77 9.89 15.23
C TRP A 149 4.20 8.57 15.70
N ALA A 150 4.47 7.51 14.94
CA ALA A 150 4.20 6.14 15.34
C ALA A 150 5.20 5.70 16.41
N ARG A 151 4.87 4.68 17.21
CA ARG A 151 5.88 4.00 18.03
C ARG A 151 6.66 3.01 17.16
N PRO A 152 7.94 2.71 17.49
CA PRO A 152 8.74 1.74 16.73
C PRO A 152 8.10 0.35 16.58
N SER A 153 7.23 -0.06 17.52
CA SER A 153 6.51 -1.34 17.49
C SER A 153 5.28 -1.36 16.57
N ASP A 154 4.82 -0.20 16.12
CA ASP A 154 3.49 -0.08 15.51
C ASP A 154 3.57 -0.18 13.97
N THR A 155 4.74 0.07 13.39
CA THR A 155 4.98 0.05 11.94
C THR A 155 5.70 -1.24 11.51
N LEU A 156 5.17 -1.92 10.49
CA LEU A 156 5.79 -3.05 9.78
C LEU A 156 6.13 -4.33 10.58
N MET A 157 5.57 -4.60 11.78
CA MET A 157 5.88 -5.79 12.63
C MET A 157 7.34 -5.93 13.07
N PHE A 158 8.27 -5.22 12.42
CA PHE A 158 9.67 -5.11 12.77
C PHE A 158 9.84 -3.88 13.66
N HIS A 159 10.55 -4.05 14.79
CA HIS A 159 11.03 -2.93 15.59
C HIS A 159 12.09 -2.19 14.78
N VAL A 160 11.68 -1.35 13.84
CA VAL A 160 12.59 -0.42 13.16
C VAL A 160 12.49 0.88 13.93
N PRO A 161 13.38 1.15 14.90
CA PRO A 161 13.50 2.48 15.46
C PRO A 161 13.80 3.45 14.31
N GLY A 162 13.13 4.60 14.30
CA GLY A 162 13.58 5.68 13.43
C GLY A 162 14.99 6.14 13.81
N PRO A 163 15.63 6.99 12.99
CA PRO A 163 17.01 7.41 13.17
C PRO A 163 17.33 7.95 14.58
N ASP A 164 16.32 8.47 15.29
CA ASP A 164 16.46 9.06 16.63
C ASP A 164 15.91 8.16 17.76
N GLY A 165 15.64 6.88 17.50
CA GLY A 165 14.93 5.97 18.43
C GLY A 165 13.44 6.29 18.59
N ARG A 166 12.97 7.40 18.01
CA ARG A 166 11.57 7.77 17.85
C ARG A 166 10.99 6.96 16.69
N GLY A 167 9.75 6.48 16.79
CA GLY A 167 9.17 5.67 15.71
C GLY A 167 8.91 6.49 14.44
N LEU A 168 8.13 5.96 13.51
CA LEU A 168 8.02 6.56 12.18
C LEU A 168 7.21 7.87 12.17
N ALA A 169 7.78 8.94 11.58
CA ALA A 169 7.09 10.21 11.38
C ALA A 169 5.99 10.07 10.32
N MET A 170 4.77 10.39 10.71
CA MET A 170 3.60 10.49 9.85
C MET A 170 3.29 11.94 9.52
N SER A 171 3.72 12.36 8.35
CA SER A 171 3.60 13.74 7.85
C SER A 171 2.29 13.98 7.09
N CYS A 172 2.01 15.25 6.79
CA CYS A 172 0.83 15.67 6.02
C CYS A 172 -0.53 15.32 6.65
N LEU A 173 -0.59 15.19 7.98
CA LEU A 173 -1.85 14.97 8.67
C LEU A 173 -2.69 16.26 8.65
N PRO A 174 -3.94 16.23 8.18
CA PRO A 174 -4.76 17.41 7.97
C PRO A 174 -5.13 18.05 9.31
N VAL A 175 -4.92 19.37 9.45
CA VAL A 175 -5.38 20.15 10.61
C VAL A 175 -6.91 20.26 10.59
N ARG A 176 -7.49 20.79 9.48
CA ARG A 176 -8.94 20.73 9.27
C ARG A 176 -9.38 19.36 8.81
N ARG A 177 -10.18 18.70 9.65
CA ARG A 177 -10.76 17.39 9.37
C ARG A 177 -12.09 17.51 8.66
N THR A 178 -12.21 16.85 7.52
CA THR A 178 -13.48 16.57 6.85
C THR A 178 -13.71 15.06 6.80
N ALA A 179 -14.94 14.64 6.47
CA ALA A 179 -15.24 13.22 6.28
C ALA A 179 -14.28 12.57 5.25
N PHE A 180 -13.95 13.31 4.18
CA PHE A 180 -12.97 12.88 3.19
C PHE A 180 -11.58 12.69 3.81
N THR A 181 -11.01 13.74 4.41
CA THR A 181 -9.64 13.64 4.94
C THR A 181 -9.51 12.59 6.05
N CYS A 182 -10.56 12.39 6.85
CA CYS A 182 -10.60 11.31 7.84
C CYS A 182 -10.55 9.91 7.21
N ARG A 183 -11.24 9.69 6.06
CA ARG A 183 -11.15 8.41 5.33
C ARG A 183 -9.75 8.21 4.74
N VAL A 184 -9.15 9.26 4.17
CA VAL A 184 -7.80 9.18 3.61
C VAL A 184 -6.75 8.96 4.70
N VAL A 185 -6.86 9.60 5.87
CA VAL A 185 -5.96 9.33 7.01
C VAL A 185 -6.10 7.88 7.51
N LYS A 186 -7.30 7.29 7.50
CA LYS A 186 -7.48 5.86 7.82
C LYS A 186 -6.79 4.95 6.80
N ALA A 187 -6.83 5.31 5.52
CA ALA A 187 -6.10 4.61 4.47
C ALA A 187 -4.57 4.75 4.65
N TYR A 188 -4.09 5.97 4.88
CA TYR A 188 -2.69 6.29 5.17
C TYR A 188 -2.16 5.50 6.38
N HIS A 189 -2.92 5.49 7.46
CA HIS A 189 -2.61 4.67 8.63
C HIS A 189 -2.65 3.16 8.33
N ALA A 190 -3.59 2.67 7.52
CA ALA A 190 -3.58 1.26 7.12
C ALA A 190 -2.38 0.90 6.24
N GLY A 191 -1.90 1.84 5.41
CA GLY A 191 -0.68 1.68 4.60
C GLY A 191 0.58 1.54 5.45
N TRP A 192 0.78 2.45 6.41
CA TRP A 192 1.98 2.46 7.27
C TRP A 192 2.01 1.37 8.34
N PHE A 193 0.84 0.96 8.87
CA PHE A 193 0.74 0.08 10.02
C PHE A 193 0.18 -1.27 9.60
N VAL A 194 1.12 -2.17 9.23
CA VAL A 194 0.86 -3.57 8.90
C VAL A 194 0.42 -4.31 10.15
N GLN A 195 -0.88 -4.59 10.25
CA GLN A 195 -1.44 -5.39 11.33
C GLN A 195 -1.67 -6.82 10.85
N GLY A 196 -1.56 -7.80 11.76
CA GLY A 196 -1.72 -9.21 11.40
C GLY A 196 -3.05 -9.50 10.70
N GLY A 197 -4.15 -8.84 11.13
CA GLY A 197 -5.46 -8.99 10.50
C GLY A 197 -5.51 -8.49 9.05
N THR A 198 -4.93 -7.32 8.74
CA THR A 198 -4.88 -6.80 7.36
C THR A 198 -3.84 -7.53 6.52
N PHE A 199 -2.75 -7.97 7.14
CA PHE A 199 -1.70 -8.77 6.50
C PHE A 199 -2.27 -10.11 6.01
N VAL A 200 -2.89 -10.88 6.90
CA VAL A 200 -3.50 -12.18 6.54
C VAL A 200 -4.63 -12.00 5.52
N ALA A 201 -5.44 -10.93 5.66
CA ALA A 201 -6.53 -10.64 4.73
C ALA A 201 -6.05 -10.34 3.29
N THR A 202 -4.78 -9.98 3.10
CA THR A 202 -4.20 -9.64 1.78
C THR A 202 -3.36 -10.77 1.20
N LEU A 203 -3.12 -11.86 1.92
CA LEU A 203 -2.46 -13.05 1.35
C LEU A 203 -3.20 -13.62 0.14
N PRO A 204 -4.56 -13.73 0.12
CA PRO A 204 -5.26 -14.17 -1.07
C PRO A 204 -5.07 -13.24 -2.27
N LEU A 205 -4.80 -11.95 -2.06
CA LEU A 205 -4.49 -11.01 -3.15
C LEU A 205 -3.20 -11.40 -3.88
N GLY A 206 -2.19 -11.89 -3.16
CA GLY A 206 -0.96 -12.40 -3.76
C GLY A 206 -1.18 -13.66 -4.59
N VAL A 207 -2.04 -14.56 -4.11
CA VAL A 207 -2.47 -15.75 -4.89
C VAL A 207 -3.25 -15.33 -6.13
N ALA A 208 -4.13 -14.33 -6.02
CA ALA A 208 -4.87 -13.81 -7.17
C ALA A 208 -3.93 -13.19 -8.22
N HIS A 209 -2.89 -12.47 -7.78
CA HIS A 209 -1.89 -11.91 -8.68
C HIS A 209 -1.09 -13.01 -9.40
N LEU A 210 -0.62 -14.04 -8.67
CA LEU A 210 0.05 -15.20 -9.28
C LEU A 210 -0.85 -15.92 -10.29
N ALA A 211 -2.11 -16.15 -9.93
CA ALA A 211 -3.08 -16.75 -10.82
C ALA A 211 -3.27 -15.92 -12.09
N GLY A 212 -3.27 -14.59 -11.96
CA GLY A 212 -3.26 -13.68 -13.10
C GLY A 212 -2.01 -13.85 -13.97
N VAL A 213 -0.81 -13.93 -13.37
CA VAL A 213 0.45 -14.11 -14.09
C VAL A 213 0.40 -15.41 -14.91
N VAL A 214 -0.03 -16.51 -14.29
CA VAL A 214 -0.21 -17.80 -14.99
C VAL A 214 -1.28 -17.69 -16.07
N PHE A 215 -2.38 -16.97 -15.82
CA PHE A 215 -3.46 -16.80 -16.80
C PHE A 215 -2.97 -16.15 -18.10
N VAL A 216 -2.10 -15.13 -18.00
CA VAL A 216 -1.54 -14.43 -19.17
C VAL A 216 -0.29 -15.09 -19.74
N TYR A 217 0.26 -16.11 -19.09
CA TYR A 217 1.53 -16.73 -19.50
C TYR A 217 1.39 -17.46 -20.86
N PRO A 218 2.37 -17.32 -21.76
CA PRO A 218 2.37 -17.98 -23.06
C PRO A 218 2.32 -19.53 -22.96
N GLY A 219 1.55 -20.18 -23.83
CA GLY A 219 1.48 -21.64 -23.88
C GLY A 219 0.67 -22.33 -22.77
N VAL A 220 0.07 -21.60 -21.83
CA VAL A 220 -0.75 -22.20 -20.78
C VAL A 220 -2.02 -22.84 -21.36
N PRO A 221 -2.31 -24.13 -21.10
CA PRO A 221 -3.50 -24.81 -21.62
C PRO A 221 -4.81 -24.12 -21.20
N THR A 222 -5.80 -24.08 -22.09
CA THR A 222 -7.09 -23.40 -21.86
C THR A 222 -7.80 -23.88 -20.60
N GLY A 223 -7.81 -25.19 -20.33
CA GLY A 223 -8.42 -25.75 -19.12
C GLY A 223 -7.76 -25.20 -17.85
N LEU A 224 -6.42 -25.10 -17.84
CA LEU A 224 -5.69 -24.53 -16.71
C LEU A 224 -5.96 -23.03 -16.58
N ARG A 225 -6.03 -22.27 -17.69
CA ARG A 225 -6.40 -20.84 -17.68
C ARG A 225 -7.73 -20.60 -17.00
N VAL A 226 -8.75 -21.40 -17.32
CA VAL A 226 -10.08 -21.29 -16.67
C VAL A 226 -9.98 -21.56 -15.17
N VAL A 227 -9.27 -22.62 -14.77
CA VAL A 227 -9.09 -22.96 -13.35
C VAL A 227 -8.38 -21.83 -12.60
N VAL A 228 -7.25 -21.33 -13.11
CA VAL A 228 -6.51 -20.24 -12.43
C VAL A 228 -7.30 -18.94 -12.43
N ALA A 229 -8.07 -18.63 -13.47
CA ALA A 229 -8.94 -17.46 -13.49
C ALA A 229 -9.99 -17.53 -12.38
N LEU A 230 -10.65 -18.68 -12.21
CA LEU A 230 -11.64 -18.88 -11.15
C LEU A 230 -11.01 -18.78 -9.75
N VAL A 231 -9.85 -19.42 -9.55
CA VAL A 231 -9.10 -19.32 -8.29
C VAL A 231 -8.71 -17.87 -8.00
N GLY A 232 -8.18 -17.16 -9.00
CA GLY A 232 -7.77 -15.77 -8.86
C GLY A 232 -8.93 -14.85 -8.49
N LEU A 233 -10.08 -14.99 -9.16
CA LEU A 233 -11.30 -14.24 -8.85
C LEU A 233 -11.82 -14.54 -7.44
N ALA A 234 -11.85 -15.81 -7.04
CA ALA A 234 -12.28 -16.22 -5.70
C ALA A 234 -11.35 -15.64 -4.62
N CYS A 235 -10.03 -15.71 -4.83
CA CYS A 235 -9.04 -15.15 -3.92
C CYS A 235 -9.12 -13.62 -3.82
N LEU A 236 -9.33 -12.93 -4.95
CA LEU A 236 -9.56 -11.48 -4.97
C LEU A 236 -10.81 -11.10 -4.17
N ALA A 237 -11.94 -11.76 -4.43
CA ALA A 237 -13.19 -11.53 -3.72
C ALA A 237 -13.04 -11.81 -2.20
N LEU A 238 -12.38 -12.91 -1.85
CA LEU A 238 -12.08 -13.26 -0.47
C LEU A 238 -11.23 -12.18 0.20
N SER A 239 -10.17 -11.70 -0.46
CA SER A 239 -9.32 -10.63 0.08
C SER A 239 -10.11 -9.35 0.33
N VAL A 240 -10.96 -8.93 -0.61
CA VAL A 240 -11.83 -7.76 -0.46
C VAL A 240 -12.75 -7.89 0.75
N VAL A 241 -13.39 -9.06 0.93
CA VAL A 241 -14.29 -9.33 2.07
C VAL A 241 -13.52 -9.30 3.40
N LEU A 242 -12.40 -10.02 3.49
CA LEU A 242 -11.60 -10.11 4.70
C LEU A 242 -11.01 -8.75 5.07
N LEU A 243 -10.50 -8.01 4.08
CA LEU A 243 -9.92 -6.69 4.28
C LEU A 243 -10.99 -5.70 4.73
N THR A 244 -12.16 -5.71 4.09
CA THR A 244 -13.29 -4.86 4.50
C THR A 244 -13.68 -5.14 5.95
N ARG A 245 -13.76 -6.41 6.35
CA ARG A 245 -14.04 -6.81 7.74
C ARG A 245 -12.93 -6.37 8.69
N ALA A 246 -11.67 -6.55 8.33
CA ALA A 246 -10.52 -6.13 9.14
C ALA A 246 -10.50 -4.60 9.35
N LEU A 247 -10.69 -3.82 8.29
CA LEU A 247 -10.74 -2.36 8.34
C LEU A 247 -11.97 -1.86 9.13
N ARG A 248 -13.13 -2.50 8.98
CA ARG A 248 -14.33 -2.19 9.78
C ARG A 248 -14.11 -2.49 11.26
N ARG A 249 -13.51 -3.63 11.62
CA ARG A 249 -13.16 -3.94 13.02
C ARG A 249 -12.20 -2.91 13.60
N ARG A 250 -11.18 -2.53 12.82
CA ARG A 250 -10.16 -1.54 13.22
C ARG A 250 -10.73 -0.13 13.41
N TYR A 251 -11.59 0.32 12.51
CA TYR A 251 -12.02 1.72 12.45
C TYR A 251 -13.49 1.97 12.83
N GLY A 252 -14.31 0.92 12.93
CA GLY A 252 -15.73 0.98 13.31
C GLY A 252 -15.94 0.90 14.82
N ALA A 253 -15.12 0.14 15.55
CA ALA A 253 -15.21 0.02 17.01
C ALA A 253 -14.96 1.36 17.74
N VAL A 254 -14.23 2.29 17.10
CA VAL A 254 -13.95 3.63 17.64
C VAL A 254 -15.17 4.56 17.56
N ALA A 255 -16.13 4.29 16.68
CA ALA A 255 -17.35 5.10 16.56
C ALA A 255 -18.43 4.72 17.58
N ALA A 256 -18.44 3.46 18.06
CA ALA A 256 -19.46 2.91 18.96
C ALA A 256 -19.15 3.07 20.46
N ARG A 257 -17.97 3.58 20.82
CA ARG A 257 -17.59 3.93 22.22
C ARG A 257 -17.84 5.41 22.54
N ARG A 258 -18.68 6.06 21.76
CA ARG A 258 -19.26 7.38 21.99
C ARG A 258 -20.77 7.24 21.99
#